data_AF-A0A099Y987-F1
#
_entry.id   AF-A0A099Y987-F1
#
_cell.length_a   1.000
_cell.length_b   1.000
_cell.length_c   1.000
_cell.angle_alpha   90.00
_cell.angle_beta   90.00
_cell.angle_gamma   90.00
#
_symmetry.space_group_name_H-M   'P 1'
#
loop_
_entity.id
_entity.type
_entity.pdbx_description
1 polymer ?
#
loop_
_entity_poly.entity_id
_entity_poly.type
_entity_poly.pdbx_seq_one_letter_code
_entity_poly.pdbx_strand_id
1 'polypeptide(L)'
;MRFNQHSFIKITRQTLMLLFPIAYVGTLAVMLKKAFFATDSFFFNIADLGDIMPDWLWTGITGLTGGLAKITFGMFGVMAAYAAARYTAKLYHQDAPMAGMTGFATMLLLAFRYTRTSNPNMISFDWNLLSVRSVLFALIVGYGVGQVYRWLGKGGEPSDQTIETLEKMQQRALNAIRPLFFRWQSARS
;
A
#
# COMPACT_ATOMS: atom_id res chain seq x y z
N MET A 1 31.78 -12.90 6.28
CA MET A 1 30.43 -12.48 5.82
C MET A 1 29.63 -11.90 7.00
N ARG A 2 29.77 -10.61 7.36
CA ARG A 2 29.09 -9.98 8.53
C ARG A 2 28.39 -8.64 8.23
N PHE A 3 28.30 -8.23 6.96
CA PHE A 3 27.73 -6.91 6.59
C PHE A 3 26.24 -6.92 6.19
N ASN A 4 25.62 -8.08 5.90
CA ASN A 4 24.22 -8.11 5.41
C ASN A 4 23.14 -8.16 6.52
N GLN A 5 23.45 -8.68 7.71
CA GLN A 5 22.42 -8.85 8.76
C GLN A 5 21.91 -7.50 9.29
N HIS A 6 22.80 -6.52 9.45
CA HIS A 6 22.41 -5.18 9.89
C HIS A 6 21.52 -4.45 8.87
N SER A 7 21.76 -4.65 7.58
CA SER A 7 20.96 -4.03 6.51
C SER A 7 19.54 -4.59 6.46
N PHE A 8 19.38 -5.92 6.51
CA PHE A 8 18.05 -6.55 6.54
C PHE A 8 17.24 -6.11 7.76
N ILE A 9 17.84 -6.19 8.96
CA ILE A 9 17.17 -5.79 10.22
C ILE A 9 16.77 -4.31 10.18
N LYS A 10 17.62 -3.43 9.64
CA LYS A 10 17.33 -2.00 9.50
C LYS A 10 16.14 -1.76 8.57
N ILE A 11 16.10 -2.42 7.42
CA ILE A 11 14.99 -2.32 6.45
C ILE A 11 13.69 -2.83 7.06
N THR A 12 13.71 -4.03 7.65
CA THR A 12 12.53 -4.60 8.30
C THR A 12 12.01 -3.70 9.41
N ARG A 13 12.88 -3.16 10.26
CA ARG A 13 12.49 -2.22 11.32
C ARG A 13 11.83 -0.97 10.72
N GLN A 14 12.38 -0.41 9.65
CA GLN A 14 11.86 0.79 9.02
C GLN A 14 10.50 0.54 8.36
N THR A 15 10.33 -0.61 7.72
CA THR A 15 9.05 -1.07 7.20
C THR A 15 8.02 -1.25 8.31
N LEU A 16 8.39 -1.90 9.41
CA LEU A 16 7.50 -2.09 10.56
C LEU A 16 7.07 -0.76 11.20
N MET A 17 7.97 0.23 11.29
CA MET A 17 7.63 1.57 11.78
C MET A 17 6.61 2.27 10.88
N LEU A 18 6.67 2.07 9.57
CA LEU A 18 5.68 2.62 8.62
C LEU A 18 4.34 1.88 8.69
N LEU A 19 4.37 0.56 8.90
CA LEU A 19 3.16 -0.26 9.04
C LEU A 19 2.44 -0.05 10.38
N PHE A 20 3.17 0.32 11.44
CA PHE A 20 2.62 0.52 12.77
C PHE A 20 1.43 1.48 12.85
N PRO A 21 1.49 2.73 12.36
CA PRO A 21 0.34 3.64 12.41
C PRO A 21 -0.85 3.11 11.60
N ILE A 22 -0.60 2.39 10.51
CA ILE A 22 -1.66 1.79 9.68
C ILE A 22 -2.37 0.66 10.44
N ALA A 23 -1.59 -0.20 11.12
CA ALA A 23 -2.15 -1.25 11.98
C ALA A 23 -2.94 -0.65 13.14
N TYR A 24 -2.44 0.45 13.72
CA TYR A 24 -3.10 1.16 14.80
C TYR A 24 -4.47 1.67 14.36
N VAL A 25 -4.55 2.38 13.22
CA VAL A 25 -5.84 2.84 12.65
C VAL A 25 -6.77 1.68 12.34
N GLY A 26 -6.27 0.59 11.73
CA GLY A 26 -7.07 -0.60 11.45
C GLY A 26 -7.62 -1.26 12.72
N THR A 27 -6.83 -1.29 13.79
CA THR A 27 -7.24 -1.84 15.08
C THR A 27 -8.27 -0.96 15.77
N LEU A 28 -8.10 0.37 15.73
CA LEU A 28 -9.10 1.32 16.22
C LEU A 28 -10.42 1.16 15.49
N ALA A 29 -10.42 0.98 14.17
CA ALA A 29 -11.63 0.73 13.40
C ALA A 29 -12.33 -0.58 13.82
N VAL A 30 -11.58 -1.66 14.05
CA VAL A 30 -12.14 -2.93 14.56
C VAL A 30 -12.71 -2.77 15.96
N MET A 31 -12.00 -2.05 16.85
CA MET A 31 -12.47 -1.78 18.21
C MET A 31 -13.73 -0.91 18.20
N LEU A 32 -13.76 0.14 17.38
CA LEU A 32 -14.92 1.00 17.22
C LEU A 32 -16.12 0.20 16.72
N LYS A 33 -15.93 -0.68 15.74
CA LYS A 33 -16.97 -1.59 15.27
C LYS A 33 -17.51 -2.48 16.40
N LYS A 34 -16.61 -3.07 17.20
CA LYS A 34 -16.99 -3.98 18.30
C LYS A 34 -17.64 -3.26 19.47
N ALA A 35 -17.24 -2.01 19.74
CA ALA A 35 -17.71 -1.25 20.90
C ALA A 35 -19.02 -0.50 20.62
N PHE A 36 -19.20 0.05 19.41
CA PHE A 36 -20.37 0.86 19.05
C PHE A 36 -21.37 0.15 18.13
N PHE A 37 -20.91 -0.78 17.29
CA PHE A 37 -21.66 -1.24 16.11
C PHE A 37 -21.89 -2.76 16.04
N ALA A 38 -21.55 -3.53 17.08
CA ALA A 38 -21.88 -4.94 17.16
C ALA A 38 -23.28 -5.15 17.77
N THR A 39 -24.01 -6.17 17.33
CA THR A 39 -25.35 -6.49 17.86
C THR A 39 -25.34 -6.85 19.36
N ASP A 40 -24.17 -7.21 19.90
CA ASP A 40 -23.92 -7.48 21.33
C ASP A 40 -23.25 -6.30 22.07
N SER A 41 -23.26 -5.09 21.50
CA SER A 41 -22.59 -3.93 22.11
C SER A 41 -23.33 -3.43 23.33
N PHE A 42 -22.59 -3.05 24.37
CA PHE A 42 -23.09 -2.41 25.59
C PHE A 42 -24.01 -1.21 25.27
N PHE A 43 -23.67 -0.40 24.26
CA PHE A 43 -24.48 0.74 23.81
C PHE A 43 -25.75 0.33 23.07
N PHE A 44 -25.75 -0.78 22.32
CA PHE A 44 -26.95 -1.29 21.65
C PHE A 44 -27.98 -1.76 22.68
N ASN A 45 -27.52 -2.38 23.77
CA ASN A 45 -28.36 -2.92 24.83
C ASN A 45 -28.83 -1.86 25.85
N ILE A 46 -28.05 -0.80 26.10
CA ILE A 46 -28.36 0.23 27.10
C ILE A 46 -29.08 1.45 26.51
N ALA A 47 -28.81 1.80 25.25
CA ALA A 47 -29.38 3.00 24.62
C ALA A 47 -30.58 2.73 23.72
N ASP A 48 -31.07 1.48 23.67
CA ASP A 48 -32.22 1.06 22.84
C ASP A 48 -32.19 1.63 21.41
N LEU A 49 -30.98 1.62 20.82
CA LEU A 49 -30.69 2.27 19.53
C LEU A 49 -31.39 1.59 18.34
N GLY A 50 -32.08 0.47 18.57
CA GLY A 50 -32.98 -0.15 17.61
C GLY A 50 -34.18 0.73 17.26
N ASP A 51 -34.60 1.63 18.16
CA ASP A 51 -35.79 2.47 17.94
C ASP A 51 -35.45 3.87 17.39
N ILE A 52 -34.17 4.30 17.47
CA ILE A 52 -33.74 5.66 17.13
C ILE A 52 -33.01 5.72 15.78
N MET A 53 -32.39 4.64 15.30
CA MET A 53 -31.56 4.67 14.10
C MET A 53 -32.08 3.76 12.96
N PRO A 54 -32.33 4.30 11.75
CA PRO A 54 -32.78 3.52 10.60
C PRO A 54 -31.84 2.36 10.21
N ASP A 55 -32.39 1.20 9.87
CA ASP A 55 -31.65 -0.02 9.48
C ASP A 55 -30.62 0.19 8.35
N TRP A 56 -30.91 1.10 7.43
CA TRP A 56 -30.02 1.44 6.31
C TRP A 56 -28.75 2.18 6.77
N LEU A 57 -28.84 3.02 7.80
CA LEU A 57 -27.69 3.72 8.39
C LEU A 57 -26.81 2.73 9.17
N TRP A 58 -27.43 1.83 9.95
CA TRP A 58 -26.71 0.81 10.69
C TRP A 58 -25.94 -0.15 9.77
N THR A 59 -26.59 -0.66 8.73
CA THR A 59 -25.97 -1.54 7.73
C THR A 59 -24.86 -0.81 6.96
N GLY A 60 -25.06 0.47 6.65
CA GLY A 60 -24.05 1.32 6.03
C GLY A 60 -22.79 1.46 6.90
N ILE A 61 -22.93 1.86 8.16
CA ILE A 61 -21.78 2.15 9.03
C ILE A 61 -21.03 0.87 9.44
N THR A 62 -21.77 -0.20 9.75
CA THR A 62 -21.19 -1.53 10.06
C THR A 62 -20.46 -2.11 8.85
N GLY A 63 -21.05 -2.00 7.67
CA GLY A 63 -20.47 -2.42 6.39
C GLY A 63 -19.21 -1.63 6.04
N LEU A 64 -19.25 -0.30 6.16
CA LEU A 64 -18.10 0.57 5.89
C LEU A 64 -16.95 0.29 6.86
N THR A 65 -17.23 0.19 8.16
CA THR A 65 -16.19 -0.05 9.17
C THR A 65 -15.61 -1.46 9.06
N GLY A 66 -16.45 -2.45 8.76
CA GLY A 66 -16.01 -3.82 8.46
C GLY A 66 -15.18 -3.90 7.17
N GLY A 67 -15.58 -3.18 6.13
CA GLY A 67 -14.87 -3.07 4.86
C GLY A 67 -13.51 -2.40 5.03
N LEU A 68 -13.43 -1.29 5.75
CA LEU A 68 -12.18 -0.60 6.07
C LEU A 68 -11.21 -1.53 6.81
N ALA A 69 -11.66 -2.20 7.86
CA ALA A 69 -10.82 -3.17 8.58
C ALA A 69 -10.31 -4.28 7.65
N LYS A 70 -11.19 -4.85 6.80
CA LYS A 70 -10.80 -5.88 5.83
C LYS A 70 -9.79 -5.38 4.82
N ILE A 71 -9.94 -4.16 4.31
CA ILE A 71 -8.99 -3.56 3.35
C ILE A 71 -7.65 -3.30 4.05
N THR A 72 -7.66 -2.70 5.25
CA THR A 72 -6.43 -2.41 6.00
C THR A 72 -5.65 -3.67 6.30
N PHE A 73 -6.28 -4.70 6.87
CA PHE A 73 -5.60 -5.95 7.20
C PHE A 73 -5.34 -6.83 5.98
N GLY A 74 -6.20 -6.76 4.97
CA GLY A 74 -6.10 -7.52 3.73
C GLY A 74 -5.06 -6.98 2.75
N MET A 75 -4.70 -5.69 2.79
CA MET A 75 -3.62 -5.11 1.97
C MET A 75 -2.29 -5.01 2.73
N PHE A 76 -2.27 -5.41 4.00
CA PHE A 76 -1.15 -5.16 4.91
C PHE A 76 0.15 -5.83 4.46
N GLY A 77 0.06 -7.07 3.95
CA GLY A 77 1.20 -7.78 3.37
C GLY A 77 1.73 -7.10 2.11
N VAL A 78 0.86 -6.58 1.24
CA VAL A 78 1.29 -5.85 0.05
C VAL A 78 1.98 -4.53 0.40
N MET A 79 1.45 -3.79 1.37
CA MET A 79 2.10 -2.58 1.90
C MET A 79 3.48 -2.91 2.52
N ALA A 80 3.59 -4.05 3.20
CA ALA A 80 4.87 -4.51 3.74
C ALA A 80 5.90 -4.81 2.64
N ALA A 81 5.48 -5.48 1.56
CA ALA A 81 6.35 -5.75 0.41
C ALA A 81 6.81 -4.47 -0.29
N TYR A 82 5.88 -3.54 -0.54
CA TYR A 82 6.19 -2.22 -1.11
C TYR A 82 7.21 -1.46 -0.27
N ALA A 83 6.97 -1.36 1.04
CA ALA A 83 7.84 -0.62 1.95
C ALA A 83 9.21 -1.29 2.08
N ALA A 84 9.27 -2.63 2.21
CA ALA A 84 10.53 -3.36 2.24
C ALA A 84 11.35 -3.16 0.97
N ALA A 85 10.73 -3.25 -0.22
CA ALA A 85 11.43 -3.04 -1.48
C ALA A 85 11.91 -1.59 -1.64
N ARG A 86 11.05 -0.61 -1.29
CA ARG A 86 11.39 0.82 -1.32
C ARG A 86 12.57 1.17 -0.40
N TYR A 87 12.54 0.70 0.85
CA TYR A 87 13.63 0.97 1.80
C TYR A 87 14.92 0.23 1.43
N THR A 88 14.81 -0.98 0.86
CA THR A 88 15.98 -1.72 0.34
C THR A 88 16.63 -0.95 -0.81
N ALA A 89 15.86 -0.50 -1.80
CA ALA A 89 16.41 0.25 -2.93
C ALA A 89 16.96 1.62 -2.53
N LYS A 90 16.31 2.30 -1.58
CA LYS A 90 16.81 3.57 -1.02
C LYS A 90 18.18 3.40 -0.35
N LEU A 91 18.42 2.27 0.32
CA LEU A 91 19.74 1.95 0.89
C LEU A 91 20.84 1.84 -0.18
N TYR A 92 20.48 1.51 -1.41
CA TYR A 92 21.40 1.32 -2.54
C TYR A 92 21.39 2.48 -3.56
N HIS A 93 20.78 3.63 -3.22
CA HIS A 93 20.72 4.84 -4.07
C HIS A 93 20.08 4.62 -5.45
N GLN A 94 19.19 3.62 -5.53
CA GLN A 94 18.38 3.30 -6.70
C GLN A 94 17.00 3.97 -6.60
N ASP A 95 16.23 3.93 -7.69
CA ASP A 95 14.85 4.44 -7.77
C ASP A 95 13.91 3.77 -6.75
N ALA A 96 13.89 4.31 -5.53
CA ALA A 96 13.08 3.83 -4.42
C ALA A 96 11.58 3.70 -4.75
N PRO A 97 10.92 4.64 -5.48
CA PRO A 97 9.50 4.48 -5.82
C PRO A 97 9.27 3.34 -6.82
N MET A 98 10.14 3.14 -7.81
CA MET A 98 10.01 2.07 -8.80
C MET A 98 10.27 0.69 -8.19
N ALA A 99 11.26 0.57 -7.30
CA ALA A 99 11.49 -0.64 -6.53
C ALA A 99 10.31 -0.98 -5.59
N GLY A 100 9.68 0.04 -5.00
CA GLY A 100 8.45 -0.15 -4.23
C GLY A 100 7.31 -0.69 -5.09
N MET A 101 7.05 -0.07 -6.25
CA MET A 101 5.99 -0.51 -7.18
C MET A 101 6.23 -1.91 -7.73
N THR A 102 7.47 -2.28 -8.02
CA THR A 102 7.80 -3.65 -8.43
C THR A 102 7.58 -4.63 -7.28
N GLY A 103 7.97 -4.30 -6.04
CA GLY A 103 7.67 -5.13 -4.86
C GLY A 103 6.16 -5.31 -4.63
N PHE A 104 5.38 -4.25 -4.83
CA PHE A 104 3.91 -4.29 -4.82
C PHE A 104 3.38 -5.25 -5.89
N ALA A 105 3.81 -5.08 -7.14
CA ALA A 105 3.38 -5.89 -8.27
C ALA A 105 3.77 -7.37 -8.11
N THR A 106 5.00 -7.65 -7.66
CA THR A 106 5.46 -9.02 -7.36
C THR A 106 4.61 -9.67 -6.27
N MET A 107 4.27 -8.94 -5.21
CA MET A 107 3.40 -9.48 -4.16
C MET A 107 1.98 -9.75 -4.68
N LEU A 108 1.43 -8.87 -5.53
CA LEU A 108 0.15 -9.13 -6.19
C LEU A 108 0.22 -10.36 -7.10
N LEU A 109 1.27 -10.51 -7.90
CA LEU A 109 1.47 -11.68 -8.76
C LEU A 109 1.62 -12.98 -7.96
N LEU A 110 2.30 -12.93 -6.82
CA LEU A 110 2.43 -14.09 -5.92
C LEU A 110 1.10 -14.44 -5.25
N ALA A 111 0.30 -13.44 -4.92
CA ALA A 111 -1.04 -13.65 -4.42
C ALA A 111 -2.04 -14.07 -5.49
N PHE A 112 -1.75 -13.76 -6.76
CA PHE A 112 -2.45 -14.25 -7.95
C PHE A 112 -2.18 -15.73 -8.21
N ARG A 113 -1.94 -16.52 -7.16
CA ARG A 113 -1.53 -17.91 -7.27
C ARG A 113 -2.63 -18.72 -7.94
N TYR A 114 -2.28 -19.34 -9.06
CA TYR A 114 -3.10 -20.36 -9.73
C TYR A 114 -3.43 -21.45 -8.69
N THR A 115 -4.67 -21.45 -8.21
CA THR A 115 -5.09 -22.37 -7.18
C THR A 115 -5.09 -23.79 -7.75
N ARG A 116 -4.30 -24.67 -7.14
CA ARG A 116 -4.28 -26.12 -7.42
C ARG A 116 -5.36 -26.85 -6.60
N THR A 117 -6.51 -26.23 -6.41
CA THR A 117 -7.67 -26.82 -5.72
C THR A 117 -8.85 -26.87 -6.69
N SER A 118 -9.07 -28.09 -7.18
CA SER A 118 -10.31 -28.70 -7.71
C SER A 118 -11.12 -28.02 -8.80
N ASN A 119 -10.75 -26.85 -9.34
CA ASN A 119 -11.36 -26.35 -10.56
C ASN A 119 -10.33 -25.62 -11.45
N PRO A 120 -9.83 -26.23 -12.54
CA PRO A 120 -8.79 -25.66 -13.39
C PRO A 120 -9.21 -24.39 -14.15
N ASN A 121 -10.45 -23.93 -13.98
CA ASN A 121 -11.02 -22.77 -14.69
C ASN A 121 -11.36 -21.57 -13.79
N MET A 122 -11.07 -21.61 -12.48
CA MET A 122 -11.37 -20.50 -11.57
C MET A 122 -10.10 -19.82 -11.07
N ILE A 123 -9.88 -18.59 -11.56
CA ILE A 123 -8.90 -17.65 -11.03
C ILE A 123 -9.30 -17.34 -9.59
N SER A 124 -8.47 -17.77 -8.64
CA SER A 124 -8.72 -17.58 -7.20
C SER A 124 -7.63 -16.68 -6.62
N PHE A 125 -8.05 -15.56 -6.03
CA PHE A 125 -7.16 -14.60 -5.39
C PHE A 125 -7.00 -14.96 -3.92
N ASP A 126 -5.79 -15.30 -3.49
CA ASP A 126 -5.56 -15.70 -2.10
C ASP A 126 -5.43 -14.47 -1.20
N TRP A 127 -6.57 -14.01 -0.68
CA TRP A 127 -6.64 -12.89 0.26
C TRP A 127 -5.83 -13.13 1.55
N ASN A 128 -5.53 -14.38 1.92
CA ASN A 128 -4.67 -14.66 3.09
C ASN A 128 -3.19 -14.36 2.80
N LEU A 129 -2.75 -14.47 1.55
CA LEU A 129 -1.39 -14.11 1.14
C LEU A 129 -1.16 -12.59 1.16
N LEU A 130 -2.19 -11.77 0.91
CA LEU A 130 -2.06 -10.31 1.06
C LEU A 130 -2.27 -9.83 2.50
N SER A 131 -2.86 -10.67 3.34
CA SER A 131 -3.23 -10.33 4.71
C SER A 131 -2.02 -10.09 5.61
N VAL A 132 -2.28 -9.49 6.78
CA VAL A 132 -1.31 -9.29 7.88
C VAL A 132 -0.57 -10.59 8.25
N ARG A 133 -1.20 -11.76 8.07
CA ARG A 133 -0.60 -13.07 8.37
C ARG A 133 0.64 -13.36 7.53
N SER A 134 0.72 -12.78 6.34
CA SER A 134 1.79 -13.02 5.38
C SER A 134 2.83 -11.91 5.36
N VAL A 135 2.83 -11.01 6.35
CA VAL A 135 3.78 -9.87 6.44
C VAL A 135 5.23 -10.33 6.46
N LEU A 136 5.55 -11.39 7.20
CA LEU A 136 6.91 -11.93 7.22
C LEU A 136 7.34 -12.43 5.84
N PHE A 137 6.45 -13.12 5.13
CA PHE A 137 6.69 -13.57 3.77
C PHE A 137 6.86 -12.37 2.81
N ALA A 138 5.99 -11.37 2.92
CA ALA A 138 6.05 -10.14 2.13
C ALA A 138 7.34 -9.35 2.36
N LEU A 139 7.86 -9.31 3.59
CA LEU A 139 9.15 -8.70 3.91
C LEU A 139 10.30 -9.42 3.19
N ILE A 140 10.28 -10.76 3.15
CA ILE A 140 11.29 -11.57 2.44
C ILE A 140 11.22 -11.30 0.94
N VAL A 141 10.00 -11.30 0.37
CA VAL A 141 9.79 -11.00 -1.06
C VAL A 141 10.26 -9.59 -1.40
N GLY A 142 9.84 -8.58 -0.63
CA GLY A 142 10.23 -7.19 -0.85
C GLY A 142 11.74 -6.96 -0.71
N TYR A 143 12.39 -7.62 0.25
CA TYR A 143 13.84 -7.62 0.35
C TYR A 143 14.51 -8.28 -0.87
N GLY A 144 13.96 -9.40 -1.35
CA GLY A 144 14.41 -10.09 -2.56
C GLY A 144 14.35 -9.18 -3.80
N VAL A 145 13.22 -8.49 -4.02
CA VAL A 145 13.05 -7.53 -5.11
C VAL A 145 14.05 -6.38 -5.01
N GLY A 146 14.22 -5.82 -3.81
CA GLY A 146 15.25 -4.79 -3.57
C GLY A 146 16.67 -5.30 -3.79
N GLN A 147 16.92 -6.60 -3.59
CA GLN A 147 18.20 -7.22 -3.86
C GLN A 147 18.46 -7.44 -5.35
N VAL A 148 17.43 -7.77 -6.12
CA VAL A 148 17.48 -7.83 -7.59
C VAL A 148 17.82 -6.44 -8.14
N TYR A 149 17.19 -5.38 -7.63
CA TYR A 149 17.54 -4.00 -7.99
C TYR A 149 19.00 -3.65 -7.65
N ARG A 150 19.55 -4.14 -6.53
CA ARG A 150 20.99 -3.97 -6.24
C ARG A 150 21.88 -4.61 -7.31
N TRP A 151 21.48 -5.76 -7.86
CA TRP A 151 22.27 -6.45 -8.90
C TRP A 151 22.13 -5.78 -10.27
N LEU A 152 20.93 -5.35 -10.66
CA LEU A 152 20.72 -4.58 -11.89
C LEU A 152 21.31 -3.17 -11.81
N GLY A 153 21.32 -2.57 -10.63
CA GLY A 153 21.85 -1.24 -10.37
C GLY A 153 23.37 -1.10 -10.49
N LYS A 154 24.09 -2.20 -10.67
CA LYS A 154 25.52 -2.15 -11.01
C LYS A 154 25.79 -1.63 -12.43
N GLY A 155 24.76 -1.39 -13.25
CA GLY A 155 24.88 -0.78 -14.57
C GLY A 155 23.93 0.41 -14.84
N GLY A 156 23.21 0.91 -13.84
CA GLY A 156 22.25 2.00 -13.99
C GLY A 156 22.66 3.21 -13.18
N GLU A 157 22.91 4.32 -13.87
CA GLU A 157 23.28 5.63 -13.31
C GLU A 157 22.32 6.08 -12.17
N PRO A 158 22.80 6.90 -11.22
CA PRO A 158 22.04 7.25 -10.02
C PRO A 158 20.77 8.05 -10.31
N SER A 159 19.71 7.69 -9.58
CA SER A 159 18.35 8.27 -9.49
C SER A 159 18.26 9.78 -9.15
N ASP A 160 19.35 10.54 -9.18
CA ASP A 160 19.29 12.01 -8.99
C ASP A 160 18.65 12.71 -10.19
N GLN A 161 18.74 12.08 -11.38
CA GLN A 161 18.14 12.65 -12.58
C GLN A 161 16.61 12.65 -12.53
N THR A 162 15.93 11.80 -11.77
CA THR A 162 14.45 11.75 -11.80
C THR A 162 13.82 12.97 -11.13
N ILE A 163 14.40 13.49 -10.05
CA ILE A 163 13.90 14.73 -9.41
C ILE A 163 14.22 15.94 -10.29
N GLU A 164 15.44 16.01 -10.83
CA GLU A 164 15.82 17.07 -11.77
C GLU A 164 14.97 17.00 -13.07
N THR A 165 14.60 15.80 -13.51
CA THR A 165 13.76 15.56 -14.69
C THR A 165 12.29 15.88 -14.42
N LEU A 166 11.77 15.59 -13.22
CA LEU A 166 10.41 15.96 -12.82
C LEU A 166 10.25 17.48 -12.72
N GLU A 167 11.22 18.18 -12.12
CA GLU A 167 11.22 19.65 -12.11
C GLU A 167 11.33 20.22 -13.53
N LYS A 168 12.23 19.69 -14.38
CA LYS A 168 12.36 20.10 -15.78
C LYS A 168 11.10 19.79 -16.60
N MET A 169 10.44 18.65 -16.37
CA MET A 169 9.18 18.29 -17.04
C MET A 169 8.03 19.20 -16.59
N GLN A 170 7.93 19.50 -15.30
CA GLN A 170 6.93 20.43 -14.76
C GLN A 170 7.16 21.84 -15.31
N GLN A 171 8.41 22.33 -15.34
CA GLN A 171 8.73 23.64 -15.92
C GLN A 171 8.44 23.70 -17.42
N ARG A 172 8.74 22.63 -18.18
CA ARG A 172 8.39 22.54 -19.61
C ARG A 172 6.88 22.52 -19.83
N ALA A 173 6.13 21.77 -19.01
CA ALA A 173 4.67 21.74 -19.07
C ALA A 173 4.07 23.11 -18.74
N LEU A 174 4.56 23.79 -17.70
CA LEU A 174 4.12 25.14 -17.34
C LEU A 174 4.46 26.17 -18.42
N ASN A 175 5.64 26.08 -19.04
CA ASN A 175 6.02 26.94 -20.16
C ASN A 175 5.24 26.64 -21.45
N ALA A 176 4.84 25.39 -21.68
CA ALA A 176 4.00 25.01 -22.82
C ALA A 176 2.52 25.43 -22.65
N ILE A 177 2.07 25.61 -21.41
CA ILE A 177 0.72 26.09 -21.10
C ILE A 177 0.60 27.62 -21.23
N ARG A 178 1.66 28.39 -20.95
CA ARG A 178 1.68 29.86 -21.11
C ARG A 178 1.19 30.36 -22.49
N PRO A 179 1.62 29.81 -23.64
CA PRO A 179 1.14 30.29 -24.94
C PRO A 179 -0.32 29.91 -25.24
N LEU A 180 -0.91 28.94 -24.56
CA LEU A 180 -2.33 28.60 -24.71
C LEU A 180 -3.25 29.68 -24.12
N PHE A 181 -2.83 30.33 -23.03
CA PHE A 181 -3.57 31.43 -22.43
C PHE A 181 -3.42 32.75 -23.22
N PHE A 182 -2.24 33.00 -23.79
CA PHE A 182 -2.00 34.25 -24.55
C PHE A 182 -2.70 34.25 -25.92
N ARG A 183 -2.94 33.08 -26.52
CA ARG A 183 -3.62 32.95 -27.82
C ARG A 183 -5.13 33.27 -27.76
N TRP A 184 -5.72 33.41 -26.58
CA TRP A 184 -7.14 33.73 -26.41
C TRP A 184 -7.48 35.24 -26.43
N GLN A 185 -6.50 36.14 -26.37
CA GLN A 185 -6.74 37.59 -26.40
C GLN A 185 -6.61 38.24 -27.79
N SER A 186 -6.02 37.57 -28.80
CA SER A 186 -5.84 38.14 -30.14
C SER A 186 -6.91 37.74 -31.17
N ALA A 187 -7.96 37.03 -30.77
CA ALA A 187 -9.06 36.61 -31.64
C ALA A 187 -10.34 37.46 -31.47
N ARG A 188 -10.24 38.58 -30.72
CA ARG A 188 -11.37 39.47 -30.42
C ARG A 188 -11.01 40.96 -30.58
N SER A 189 -10.22 41.28 -31.61
CA SER A 189 -10.05 42.65 -32.14
C SER A 189 -10.31 42.65 -33.64
#